data_AF-A0A958QV81-F1
#
_entry.id   AF-A0A958QV81-F1
#
_cell.length_a   1.000
_cell.length_b   1.000
_cell.length_c   1.000
_cell.angle_alpha   90.00
_cell.angle_beta   90.00
_cell.angle_gamma   90.00
#
_symmetry.space_group_name_H-M   'P 1'
#
loop_
_entity.id
_entity.type
_entity.pdbx_description
1 polymer ?
#
loop_
_entity_poly.entity_id
_entity_poly.type
_entity_poly.pdbx_seq_one_letter_code
_entity_poly.pdbx_strand_id
1 'polypeptide(L)'
;VCHSNDLFGKKILGLTNRFPRANDFFVKGKMAVSASPTSVFQWLTHATEDERLMFQRTKENIQSVQAKKPIQLGLDTSLAHVALSLAHRNLDAYASKDYWSYSSPREEPLAWTPSESKPGVWWNVKYKNKWLLDGSVISGNPILTNILWNEIGRGSDLQELEHWYETNQEIIQDLTNAVYHSQAPAFTDFFSAEEHFDLKKLKHGQKLFNNMCAKCHGKYIKKWNSLGANLIPLKEQLKTLKVIMPANTKVIDVGTDAYRFKAMKSLKQLNDLAISQHNNVKIKVQKGYVPPPLVGIWARWPYFHNNSVPSLCALLSPSSQRPQSYWAGPANNKNVDFDAKCNGYPLGASTPLEWQANKEYFYNTTYAGKSRRGHDEGIFIKNGKNLLSQIDKEALIQFLQSL
;
A
#
# COMPACT_ATOMS: atom_id res chain seq x y z
N VAL A 1 -11.05 0.40 -5.56
CA VAL A 1 -10.37 -0.87 -5.95
C VAL A 1 -9.13 -1.17 -5.11
N CYS A 2 -8.16 -0.25 -4.92
CA CYS A 2 -6.92 -0.55 -4.18
C CYS A 2 -6.92 -0.20 -2.68
N HIS A 3 -7.71 0.79 -2.24
CA HIS A 3 -7.72 1.33 -0.87
C HIS A 3 -9.02 1.07 -0.11
N SER A 4 -9.69 -0.05 -0.42
CA SER A 4 -10.82 -0.54 0.37
C SER A 4 -10.75 -2.05 0.37
N ASN A 5 -10.97 -2.68 1.51
CA ASN A 5 -11.01 -4.14 1.59
C ASN A 5 -12.09 -4.61 2.56
N ASP A 6 -12.57 -5.82 2.32
CA ASP A 6 -13.45 -6.52 3.26
C ASP A 6 -12.59 -7.19 4.34
N LEU A 7 -13.00 -7.01 5.59
CA LEU A 7 -12.39 -7.61 6.76
C LEU A 7 -13.51 -8.24 7.58
N PHE A 8 -13.59 -9.57 7.53
CA PHE A 8 -14.57 -10.40 8.24
C PHE A 8 -16.01 -9.94 8.02
N GLY A 9 -16.37 -9.70 6.76
CA GLY A 9 -17.70 -9.24 6.35
C GLY A 9 -17.94 -7.73 6.46
N LYS A 10 -16.98 -6.94 6.94
CA LYS A 10 -17.09 -5.48 7.03
C LYS A 10 -16.21 -4.78 6.00
N LYS A 11 -16.79 -3.89 5.20
CA LYS A 11 -16.04 -3.03 4.29
C LYS A 11 -15.27 -1.97 5.07
N ILE A 12 -13.95 -1.94 4.93
CA ILE A 12 -13.10 -0.93 5.56
C ILE A 12 -12.51 -0.01 4.48
N LEU A 13 -12.97 1.23 4.48
CA LEU A 13 -12.41 2.29 3.63
C LEU A 13 -11.02 2.69 4.15
N GLY A 14 -10.07 2.89 3.23
CA GLY A 14 -8.68 3.19 3.55
C GLY A 14 -7.82 1.97 3.87
N LEU A 15 -8.40 0.77 4.00
CA LEU A 15 -7.65 -0.48 4.13
C LEU A 15 -7.20 -0.98 2.75
N THR A 16 -5.93 -1.37 2.64
CA THR A 16 -5.39 -1.91 1.39
C THR A 16 -6.14 -3.17 0.96
N ASN A 17 -6.55 -3.21 -0.31
CA ASN A 17 -7.08 -4.41 -0.92
C ASN A 17 -5.97 -5.47 -1.01
N ARG A 18 -6.21 -6.66 -0.45
CA ARG A 18 -5.26 -7.80 -0.50
C ARG A 18 -5.22 -8.47 -1.87
N PHE A 19 -6.27 -8.30 -2.67
CA PHE A 19 -6.45 -8.94 -3.97
C PHE A 19 -6.91 -7.93 -5.05
N PRO A 20 -6.18 -6.82 -5.27
CA PRO A 20 -6.54 -5.88 -6.31
C PRO A 20 -6.33 -6.53 -7.68
N ARG A 21 -7.36 -6.48 -8.51
CA ARG A 21 -7.33 -6.95 -9.91
C ARG A 21 -7.46 -5.82 -10.94
N ALA A 22 -7.26 -4.57 -10.49
CA ALA A 22 -7.31 -3.40 -11.37
C ALA A 22 -6.34 -3.54 -12.55
N ASN A 23 -5.12 -4.01 -12.30
CA ASN A 23 -4.10 -4.16 -13.33
C ASN A 23 -4.47 -5.23 -14.37
N ASP A 24 -5.12 -6.32 -13.97
CA ASP A 24 -5.64 -7.33 -14.90
C ASP A 24 -6.72 -6.75 -15.81
N PHE A 25 -7.59 -5.89 -15.26
CA PHE A 25 -8.58 -5.16 -16.04
C PHE A 25 -7.91 -4.24 -17.06
N PHE A 26 -6.85 -3.50 -16.71
CA PHE A 26 -6.12 -2.68 -17.67
C PHE A 26 -5.42 -3.50 -18.75
N VAL A 27 -4.76 -4.61 -18.39
CA VAL A 27 -4.07 -5.47 -19.37
C VAL A 27 -5.06 -6.10 -20.35
N LYS A 28 -6.15 -6.69 -19.85
CA LYS A 28 -7.19 -7.30 -20.71
C LYS A 28 -7.99 -6.25 -21.47
N GLY A 29 -8.34 -5.16 -20.79
CA GLY A 29 -9.08 -4.03 -21.35
C GLY A 29 -8.34 -3.37 -22.49
N LYS A 30 -7.01 -3.13 -22.36
CA LYS A 30 -6.20 -2.60 -23.45
C LYS A 30 -6.27 -3.50 -24.69
N MET A 31 -6.12 -4.81 -24.52
CA MET A 31 -6.20 -5.74 -25.65
C MET A 31 -7.57 -5.71 -26.32
N ALA A 32 -8.65 -5.77 -25.53
CA ALA A 32 -10.02 -5.73 -26.05
C ALA A 32 -10.33 -4.42 -26.79
N VAL A 33 -10.06 -3.28 -26.16
CA VAL A 33 -10.30 -1.94 -26.75
C VAL A 33 -9.50 -1.76 -28.05
N SER A 34 -8.24 -2.19 -28.08
CA SER A 34 -7.39 -2.05 -29.27
C SER A 34 -7.91 -2.88 -30.44
N ALA A 35 -8.40 -4.09 -30.16
CA ALA A 35 -8.88 -5.04 -31.18
C ALA A 35 -10.30 -4.73 -31.69
N SER A 36 -11.14 -4.05 -30.91
CA SER A 36 -12.53 -3.78 -31.28
C SER A 36 -12.66 -2.57 -32.23
N PRO A 37 -13.28 -2.72 -33.41
CA PRO A 37 -13.71 -1.57 -34.22
C PRO A 37 -14.78 -0.76 -33.48
N THR A 38 -14.74 0.57 -33.60
CA THR A 38 -15.68 1.48 -32.93
C THR A 38 -17.13 1.26 -33.38
N SER A 39 -17.35 0.99 -34.66
CA SER A 39 -18.67 0.64 -35.23
C SER A 39 -19.23 -0.66 -34.67
N VAL A 40 -18.38 -1.68 -34.53
CA VAL A 40 -18.76 -2.98 -33.95
C VAL A 40 -19.10 -2.85 -32.47
N PHE A 41 -18.33 -2.04 -31.72
CA PHE A 41 -18.67 -1.71 -30.32
C PHE A 41 -20.05 -1.07 -30.22
N GLN A 42 -20.34 -0.06 -31.04
CA GLN A 42 -21.62 0.64 -31.02
C GLN A 42 -22.79 -0.29 -31.33
N TRP A 43 -22.66 -1.10 -32.39
CA TRP A 43 -23.70 -2.04 -32.80
C TRP A 43 -23.95 -3.12 -31.73
N LEU A 44 -22.90 -3.73 -31.17
CA LEU A 44 -23.03 -4.81 -30.18
C LEU A 44 -23.60 -4.36 -28.83
N THR A 45 -23.26 -3.14 -28.41
CA THR A 45 -23.64 -2.64 -27.08
C THR A 45 -24.88 -1.74 -27.10
N HIS A 46 -25.40 -1.44 -28.30
CA HIS A 46 -26.41 -0.40 -28.52
C HIS A 46 -26.01 0.96 -27.94
N ALA A 47 -24.69 1.25 -27.93
CA ALA A 47 -24.17 2.49 -27.42
C ALA A 47 -24.64 3.69 -28.25
N THR A 48 -24.87 4.80 -27.57
CA THR A 48 -25.13 6.11 -28.16
C THR A 48 -23.92 6.59 -28.96
N GLU A 49 -24.12 7.63 -29.79
CA GLU A 49 -23.00 8.22 -30.54
C GLU A 49 -21.93 8.84 -29.63
N ASP A 50 -22.35 9.44 -28.51
CA ASP A 50 -21.42 9.99 -27.51
C ASP A 50 -20.58 8.89 -26.85
N GLU A 51 -21.17 7.73 -26.55
CA GLU A 51 -20.46 6.57 -26.02
C GLU A 51 -19.51 5.96 -27.07
N ARG A 52 -19.89 5.93 -28.35
CA ARG A 52 -18.99 5.52 -29.44
C ARG A 52 -17.79 6.46 -29.54
N LEU A 53 -18.00 7.77 -29.48
CA LEU A 53 -16.94 8.78 -29.50
C LEU A 53 -16.03 8.66 -28.26
N MET A 54 -16.60 8.39 -27.08
CA MET A 54 -15.84 8.12 -25.86
C MET A 54 -14.97 6.86 -26.00
N PHE A 55 -15.51 5.80 -26.59
CA PHE A 55 -14.77 4.58 -26.89
C PHE A 55 -13.65 4.82 -27.90
N GLN A 56 -13.91 5.62 -28.95
CA GLN A 56 -12.89 6.03 -29.92
C GLN A 56 -11.75 6.80 -29.25
N ARG A 57 -12.05 7.83 -28.44
CA ARG A 57 -11.03 8.57 -27.67
C ARG A 57 -10.23 7.64 -26.75
N THR A 58 -10.90 6.68 -26.11
CA THR A 58 -10.24 5.67 -25.27
C THR A 58 -9.25 4.83 -26.09
N LYS A 59 -9.63 4.42 -27.30
CA LYS A 59 -8.79 3.64 -28.21
C LYS A 59 -7.56 4.40 -28.68
N GLU A 60 -7.70 5.70 -28.95
CA GLU A 60 -6.56 6.58 -29.29
C GLU A 60 -5.64 6.77 -28.08
N ASN A 61 -6.20 7.11 -26.91
CA ASN A 61 -5.43 7.38 -25.70
C ASN A 61 -4.64 6.16 -25.20
N ILE A 62 -5.21 4.95 -25.30
CA ILE A 62 -4.59 3.74 -24.75
C ILE A 62 -3.35 3.27 -25.54
N GLN A 63 -3.10 3.83 -26.73
CA GLN A 63 -1.85 3.62 -27.47
C GLN A 63 -0.65 4.14 -26.68
N SER A 64 -0.82 5.28 -25.99
CA SER A 64 0.20 5.92 -25.15
C SER A 64 0.35 5.33 -23.74
N VAL A 65 -0.29 4.19 -23.47
CA VAL A 65 -0.34 3.57 -22.14
C VAL A 65 0.26 2.18 -22.20
N GLN A 66 1.20 1.85 -21.32
CA GLN A 66 1.73 0.49 -21.20
C GLN A 66 1.48 -0.09 -19.82
N ALA A 67 0.58 -1.07 -19.76
CA ALA A 67 0.24 -1.80 -18.55
C ALA A 67 1.26 -2.92 -18.26
N LYS A 68 1.49 -3.18 -16.96
CA LYS A 68 2.32 -4.28 -16.48
C LYS A 68 1.54 -5.11 -15.47
N LYS A 69 1.58 -6.44 -15.61
CA LYS A 69 1.01 -7.37 -14.62
C LYS A 69 1.84 -7.36 -13.34
N PRO A 70 1.21 -7.43 -12.16
CA PRO A 70 1.95 -7.51 -10.91
C PRO A 70 2.67 -8.85 -10.78
N ILE A 71 3.84 -8.83 -10.16
CA ILE A 71 4.63 -10.04 -9.86
C ILE A 71 3.93 -10.98 -8.85
N GLN A 72 2.89 -10.50 -8.18
CA GLN A 72 2.04 -11.25 -7.26
C GLN A 72 0.71 -10.51 -7.06
N LEU A 73 -0.39 -11.27 -6.96
CA LEU A 73 -1.67 -10.76 -6.50
C LEU A 73 -1.53 -10.06 -5.12
N GLY A 74 -2.09 -8.85 -4.99
CA GLY A 74 -1.91 -8.03 -3.78
C GLY A 74 -0.82 -6.96 -3.87
N LEU A 75 0.02 -7.01 -4.91
CA LEU A 75 1.00 -5.96 -5.20
C LEU A 75 0.53 -5.07 -6.35
N ASP A 76 0.86 -3.79 -6.24
CA ASP A 76 0.45 -2.76 -7.18
C ASP A 76 1.60 -2.40 -8.14
N THR A 77 1.28 -2.19 -9.42
CA THR A 77 2.22 -1.88 -10.51
C THR A 77 2.18 -0.41 -10.94
N SER A 78 1.55 0.50 -10.18
CA SER A 78 1.39 1.91 -10.56
C SER A 78 2.69 2.57 -11.00
N LEU A 79 3.82 2.31 -10.31
CA LEU A 79 5.12 2.85 -10.70
C LEU A 79 5.54 2.44 -12.12
N ALA A 80 5.53 1.14 -12.40
CA ALA A 80 5.87 0.63 -13.72
C ALA A 80 4.88 1.14 -14.75
N HIS A 81 3.58 1.13 -14.45
CA HIS A 81 2.54 1.60 -15.36
C HIS A 81 2.74 3.06 -15.75
N VAL A 82 3.05 3.94 -14.79
CA VAL A 82 3.34 5.36 -15.03
C VAL A 82 4.60 5.52 -15.86
N ALA A 83 5.71 4.92 -15.44
CA ALA A 83 6.99 5.07 -16.13
C ALA A 83 6.94 4.54 -17.57
N LEU A 84 6.31 3.38 -17.78
CA LEU A 84 6.14 2.78 -19.09
C LEU A 84 5.20 3.62 -19.96
N SER A 85 4.11 4.18 -19.41
CA SER A 85 3.23 5.06 -20.19
C SER A 85 3.92 6.38 -20.56
N LEU A 86 4.74 6.95 -19.68
CA LEU A 86 5.55 8.12 -20.03
C LEU A 86 6.56 7.80 -21.15
N ALA A 87 7.12 6.59 -21.18
CA ALA A 87 8.02 6.17 -22.26
C ALA A 87 7.35 6.13 -23.65
N HIS A 88 6.02 6.06 -23.71
CA HIS A 88 5.20 6.12 -24.93
C HIS A 88 4.72 7.54 -25.29
N ARG A 89 5.20 8.57 -24.57
CA ARG A 89 4.81 9.98 -24.73
C ARG A 89 6.05 10.85 -24.91
N ASN A 90 5.91 12.07 -25.43
CA ASN A 90 7.03 13.00 -25.59
C ASN A 90 7.64 13.46 -24.25
N LEU A 91 8.81 14.07 -24.32
CA LEU A 91 9.54 14.66 -23.18
C LEU A 91 9.23 16.15 -22.96
N ASP A 92 8.23 16.70 -23.64
CA ASP A 92 7.75 18.06 -23.36
C ASP A 92 7.03 18.16 -22.01
N ALA A 93 6.73 19.38 -21.58
CA ALA A 93 6.16 19.69 -20.28
C ALA A 93 4.77 19.06 -20.02
N TYR A 94 4.08 18.60 -21.07
CA TYR A 94 2.76 17.98 -20.99
C TYR A 94 2.77 16.50 -21.37
N ALA A 95 3.95 15.92 -21.61
CA ALA A 95 4.11 14.56 -22.11
C ALA A 95 3.13 14.30 -23.27
N SER A 96 3.20 15.14 -24.30
CA SER A 96 2.26 15.09 -25.42
C SER A 96 2.29 13.71 -26.11
N LYS A 97 1.15 13.31 -26.66
CA LYS A 97 0.97 12.04 -27.35
C LYS A 97 1.16 12.25 -28.85
N ASP A 98 1.96 11.39 -29.48
CA ASP A 98 2.10 11.36 -30.94
C ASP A 98 2.38 9.95 -31.45
N TYR A 99 2.23 9.76 -32.76
CA TYR A 99 2.40 8.47 -33.44
C TYR A 99 3.77 7.83 -33.21
N TRP A 100 4.85 8.61 -33.29
CA TRP A 100 6.22 8.10 -33.18
C TRP A 100 6.52 7.65 -31.75
N SER A 101 6.11 8.44 -30.76
CA SER A 101 6.34 8.12 -29.34
C SER A 101 5.74 6.78 -28.91
N TYR A 102 4.53 6.41 -29.37
CA TYR A 102 3.95 5.11 -29.02
C TYR A 102 4.34 3.98 -29.98
N SER A 103 4.63 4.30 -31.26
CA SER A 103 5.09 3.30 -32.25
C SER A 103 6.54 2.87 -32.00
N SER A 104 7.35 3.74 -31.38
CA SER A 104 8.74 3.46 -30.99
C SER A 104 9.04 4.05 -29.60
N PRO A 105 8.52 3.42 -28.54
CA PRO A 105 8.68 3.91 -27.17
C PRO A 105 10.14 3.93 -26.71
N ARG A 106 10.46 4.86 -25.80
CA ARG A 106 11.77 4.88 -25.14
C ARG A 106 11.96 3.62 -24.29
N GLU A 107 13.22 3.22 -24.12
CA GLU A 107 13.55 2.12 -23.22
C GLU A 107 13.24 2.49 -21.77
N GLU A 108 12.50 1.61 -21.07
CA GLU A 108 12.16 1.78 -19.66
C GLU A 108 12.46 0.50 -18.88
N PRO A 109 13.47 0.50 -17.99
CA PRO A 109 13.87 -0.68 -17.23
C PRO A 109 12.75 -1.35 -16.43
N LEU A 110 11.74 -0.59 -15.98
CA LEU A 110 10.61 -1.13 -15.22
C LEU A 110 9.73 -2.11 -16.01
N ALA A 111 9.91 -2.24 -17.32
CA ALA A 111 9.33 -3.31 -18.12
C ALA A 111 9.77 -4.70 -17.62
N TRP A 112 11.03 -4.84 -17.20
CA TRP A 112 11.66 -6.12 -16.87
C TRP A 112 11.99 -6.23 -15.37
N THR A 113 12.22 -5.11 -14.70
CA THR A 113 12.57 -5.12 -13.27
C THR A 113 11.35 -4.99 -12.37
N PRO A 114 11.26 -5.76 -11.27
CA PRO A 114 10.25 -5.53 -10.25
C PRO A 114 10.27 -4.10 -9.70
N SER A 115 9.10 -3.58 -9.40
CA SER A 115 8.90 -2.26 -8.77
C SER A 115 7.66 -2.21 -7.88
N GLU A 116 7.02 -3.35 -7.68
CA GLU A 116 5.69 -3.44 -7.13
C GLU A 116 5.70 -3.29 -5.61
N SER A 117 4.62 -2.74 -5.07
CA SER A 117 4.42 -2.65 -3.63
C SER A 117 2.95 -2.72 -3.27
N LYS A 118 2.67 -3.14 -2.05
CA LYS A 118 1.35 -3.00 -1.43
C LYS A 118 1.00 -1.51 -1.27
N PRO A 119 -0.22 -1.08 -1.62
CA PRO A 119 -0.70 0.26 -1.30
C PRO A 119 -0.68 0.57 0.21
N GLY A 120 -0.37 1.82 0.58
CA GLY A 120 -0.48 2.28 1.97
C GLY A 120 -1.93 2.42 2.43
N VAL A 121 -2.14 2.38 3.75
CA VAL A 121 -3.46 2.70 4.35
C VAL A 121 -3.67 4.21 4.46
N TRP A 122 -4.90 4.67 4.27
CA TRP A 122 -5.23 6.09 4.26
C TRP A 122 -5.09 6.76 5.63
N TRP A 123 -5.47 6.07 6.71
CA TRP A 123 -5.46 6.65 8.05
C TRP A 123 -4.05 6.99 8.57
N ASN A 124 -3.01 6.54 7.86
CA ASN A 124 -1.63 6.89 8.14
C ASN A 124 -1.15 8.18 7.48
N VAL A 125 -1.89 8.71 6.49
CA VAL A 125 -1.45 9.85 5.68
C VAL A 125 -1.28 11.11 6.53
N LYS A 126 -2.20 11.36 7.48
CA LYS A 126 -2.18 12.52 8.40
C LYS A 126 -0.97 12.64 9.32
N TYR A 127 -0.15 11.59 9.39
CA TYR A 127 1.01 11.50 10.27
C TYR A 127 2.34 11.67 9.53
N LYS A 128 2.31 12.00 8.24
CA LYS A 128 3.49 12.07 7.38
C LYS A 128 3.49 13.35 6.54
N ASN A 129 4.69 13.83 6.26
CA ASN A 129 4.97 14.90 5.30
C ASN A 129 5.87 14.44 4.13
N LYS A 130 6.04 13.12 3.99
CA LYS A 130 6.52 12.47 2.77
C LYS A 130 5.59 11.33 2.42
N TRP A 131 5.28 11.17 1.15
CA TRP A 131 4.26 10.24 0.69
C TRP A 131 4.87 9.04 -0.05
N LEU A 132 4.02 8.05 -0.28
CA LEU A 132 4.40 6.67 -0.61
C LEU A 132 5.12 5.95 0.54
N LEU A 133 5.46 4.68 0.32
CA LEU A 133 6.14 3.83 1.31
C LEU A 133 7.64 4.13 1.38
N ASP A 134 8.24 4.58 0.29
CA ASP A 134 9.66 4.94 0.20
C ASP A 134 9.93 6.43 0.51
N GLY A 135 8.89 7.27 0.59
CA GLY A 135 9.02 8.69 0.94
C GLY A 135 9.60 9.57 -0.17
N SER A 136 9.53 9.13 -1.43
CA SER A 136 10.08 9.87 -2.56
C SER A 136 9.29 11.09 -2.97
N VAL A 137 8.00 11.18 -2.68
CA VAL A 137 7.23 12.42 -2.87
C VAL A 137 7.47 13.28 -1.64
N ILE A 138 8.18 14.39 -1.81
CA ILE A 138 8.69 15.24 -0.71
C ILE A 138 7.98 16.59 -0.56
N SER A 139 7.17 16.98 -1.54
CA SER A 139 6.29 18.16 -1.48
C SER A 139 5.04 17.96 -2.36
N GLY A 140 4.05 18.83 -2.18
CA GLY A 140 2.79 18.81 -2.92
C GLY A 140 1.63 18.15 -2.15
N ASN A 141 0.44 18.10 -2.76
CA ASN A 141 -0.68 17.37 -2.21
C ASN A 141 -0.59 15.89 -2.65
N PRO A 142 -0.58 14.90 -1.73
CA PRO A 142 -0.51 13.49 -2.09
C PRO A 142 -1.68 12.99 -2.94
N ILE A 143 -2.85 13.62 -2.83
CA ILE A 143 -4.02 13.27 -3.62
C ILE A 143 -3.79 13.65 -5.07
N LEU A 144 -3.30 14.87 -5.34
CA LEU A 144 -2.94 15.32 -6.68
C LEU A 144 -1.87 14.40 -7.29
N THR A 145 -0.83 14.06 -6.54
CA THR A 145 0.20 13.11 -7.03
C THR A 145 -0.42 11.77 -7.43
N ASN A 146 -1.33 11.21 -6.63
CA ASN A 146 -1.98 9.94 -6.98
C ASN A 146 -2.92 10.06 -8.17
N ILE A 147 -3.66 11.17 -8.32
CA ILE A 147 -4.50 11.40 -9.50
C ILE A 147 -3.61 11.47 -10.74
N LEU A 148 -2.57 12.32 -10.73
CA LEU A 148 -1.63 12.47 -11.85
C LEU A 148 -1.09 11.12 -12.33
N TRP A 149 -0.63 10.28 -11.40
CA TRP A 149 -0.07 8.96 -11.72
C TRP A 149 -1.11 8.04 -12.36
N ASN A 150 -2.31 8.00 -11.79
CA ASN A 150 -3.38 7.16 -12.33
C ASN A 150 -3.83 7.63 -13.71
N GLU A 151 -3.88 8.95 -13.94
CA GLU A 151 -4.32 9.53 -15.20
C GLU A 151 -3.27 9.37 -16.32
N ILE A 152 -1.98 9.45 -15.99
CA ILE A 152 -0.91 9.02 -16.91
C ILE A 152 -1.09 7.56 -17.32
N GLY A 153 -1.36 6.68 -16.34
CA GLY A 153 -1.66 5.26 -16.59
C GLY A 153 -3.01 4.98 -17.28
N ARG A 154 -3.81 6.01 -17.56
CA ARG A 154 -5.09 5.91 -18.28
C ARG A 154 -5.06 6.55 -19.66
N GLY A 155 -3.96 7.22 -20.04
CA GLY A 155 -3.84 7.86 -21.35
C GLY A 155 -4.38 9.28 -21.41
N SER A 156 -4.72 9.86 -20.24
CA SER A 156 -5.32 11.19 -20.13
C SER A 156 -4.38 12.27 -20.65
N ASP A 157 -4.97 13.31 -21.25
CA ASP A 157 -4.28 14.53 -21.65
C ASP A 157 -3.91 15.36 -20.41
N LEU A 158 -2.67 15.83 -20.32
CA LEU A 158 -2.19 16.51 -19.12
C LEU A 158 -2.63 17.98 -19.05
N GLN A 159 -2.94 18.63 -20.17
CA GLN A 159 -3.51 19.98 -20.17
C GLN A 159 -4.97 19.92 -19.69
N GLU A 160 -5.73 18.93 -20.18
CA GLU A 160 -7.10 18.70 -19.68
C GLU A 160 -7.11 18.35 -18.19
N LEU A 161 -6.16 17.52 -17.74
CA LEU A 161 -6.04 17.17 -16.32
C LEU A 161 -5.66 18.38 -15.45
N GLU A 162 -4.74 19.22 -15.93
CA GLU A 162 -4.34 20.45 -15.25
C GLU A 162 -5.53 21.40 -15.11
N HIS A 163 -6.27 21.63 -16.21
CA HIS A 163 -7.50 22.40 -16.17
C HIS A 163 -8.51 21.80 -15.18
N TRP A 164 -8.66 20.47 -15.15
CA TRP A 164 -9.54 19.81 -14.20
C TRP A 164 -9.10 20.05 -12.74
N TYR A 165 -7.78 20.09 -12.43
CA TYR A 165 -7.30 20.46 -11.09
C TYR A 165 -7.69 21.89 -10.71
N GLU A 166 -7.60 22.82 -11.65
CA GLU A 166 -7.92 24.22 -11.43
C GLU A 166 -9.42 24.44 -11.19
N THR A 167 -10.28 23.71 -11.92
CA THR A 167 -11.74 23.90 -11.84
C THR A 167 -12.42 23.04 -10.78
N ASN A 168 -11.74 22.03 -10.21
CA ASN A 168 -12.35 21.06 -9.27
C ASN A 168 -11.67 21.05 -7.88
N GLN A 169 -11.20 22.21 -7.42
CA GLN A 169 -10.49 22.34 -6.14
C GLN A 169 -11.33 21.85 -4.95
N GLU A 170 -12.64 22.08 -4.94
CA GLU A 170 -13.55 21.60 -3.89
C GLU A 170 -13.56 20.07 -3.79
N ILE A 171 -13.70 19.38 -4.93
CA ILE A 171 -13.66 17.90 -4.99
C ILE A 171 -12.32 17.37 -4.47
N ILE A 172 -11.22 18.01 -4.87
CA ILE A 172 -9.87 17.64 -4.42
C ILE A 172 -9.73 17.84 -2.91
N GLN A 173 -10.26 18.95 -2.39
CA GLN A 173 -10.22 19.26 -0.96
C GLN A 173 -11.06 18.26 -0.16
N ASP A 174 -12.25 17.91 -0.63
CA ASP A 174 -13.13 16.93 0.02
C ASP A 174 -12.50 15.53 0.03
N LEU A 175 -11.93 15.09 -1.09
CA LEU A 175 -11.21 13.82 -1.15
C LEU A 175 -9.98 13.83 -0.23
N THR A 176 -9.24 14.95 -0.19
CA THR A 176 -8.11 15.13 0.73
C THR A 176 -8.59 15.03 2.18
N ASN A 177 -9.67 15.72 2.54
CA ASN A 177 -10.26 15.68 3.86
C ASN A 177 -10.70 14.26 4.24
N ALA A 178 -11.39 13.54 3.35
CA ALA A 178 -11.84 12.18 3.59
C ALA A 178 -10.66 11.22 3.85
N VAL A 179 -9.58 11.32 3.06
CA VAL A 179 -8.37 10.50 3.25
C VAL A 179 -7.69 10.83 4.58
N TYR A 180 -7.51 12.11 4.90
CA TYR A 180 -6.84 12.55 6.13
C TYR A 180 -7.66 12.30 7.40
N HIS A 181 -8.99 12.25 7.32
CA HIS A 181 -9.85 11.94 8.47
C HIS A 181 -10.14 10.45 8.64
N SER A 182 -9.77 9.62 7.66
CA SER A 182 -9.96 8.17 7.75
C SER A 182 -9.38 7.57 9.05
N GLN A 183 -10.10 6.59 9.59
CA GLN A 183 -9.78 5.92 10.85
C GLN A 183 -9.54 4.43 10.61
N ALA A 184 -8.60 3.87 11.37
CA ALA A 184 -8.39 2.43 11.38
C ALA A 184 -9.53 1.71 12.10
N PRO A 185 -9.91 0.49 11.68
CA PRO A 185 -10.75 -0.36 12.49
C PRO A 185 -10.02 -0.75 13.77
N ALA A 186 -10.74 -0.84 14.89
CA ALA A 186 -10.17 -1.36 16.13
C ALA A 186 -10.20 -2.90 16.09
N PHE A 187 -9.22 -3.54 16.74
CA PHE A 187 -9.25 -5.00 16.93
C PHE A 187 -10.54 -5.44 17.64
N THR A 188 -11.01 -4.61 18.58
CA THR A 188 -12.24 -4.81 19.35
C THR A 188 -13.53 -4.57 18.57
N ASP A 189 -13.45 -4.20 17.29
CA ASP A 189 -14.61 -4.21 16.40
C ASP A 189 -14.96 -5.64 15.94
N PHE A 190 -14.01 -6.58 16.09
CA PHE A 190 -14.13 -7.95 15.60
C PHE A 190 -13.92 -9.01 16.68
N PHE A 191 -13.17 -8.71 17.72
CA PHE A 191 -12.84 -9.64 18.81
C PHE A 191 -13.19 -9.04 20.17
N SER A 192 -13.56 -9.88 21.15
CA SER A 192 -13.82 -9.44 22.52
C SER A 192 -12.53 -8.89 23.16
N ALA A 193 -12.60 -7.73 23.80
CA ALA A 193 -11.43 -7.15 24.45
C ALA A 193 -11.06 -7.97 25.69
N GLU A 194 -12.07 -8.38 26.44
CA GLU A 194 -11.99 -9.07 27.71
C GLU A 194 -11.48 -10.51 27.56
N GLU A 195 -11.79 -11.17 26.44
CA GLU A 195 -11.32 -12.53 26.16
C GLU A 195 -9.89 -12.55 25.58
N HIS A 196 -9.52 -11.53 24.82
CA HIS A 196 -8.28 -11.53 24.05
C HIS A 196 -7.11 -10.82 24.75
N PHE A 197 -7.38 -9.76 25.51
CA PHE A 197 -6.34 -8.90 26.07
C PHE A 197 -6.16 -9.06 27.57
N ASP A 198 -4.89 -9.06 28.01
CA ASP A 198 -4.51 -8.89 29.40
C ASP A 198 -3.81 -7.53 29.59
N LEU A 199 -4.30 -6.72 30.53
CA LEU A 199 -3.80 -5.36 30.73
C LEU A 199 -2.31 -5.32 31.17
N LYS A 200 -1.85 -6.31 31.94
CA LYS A 200 -0.44 -6.39 32.36
C LYS A 200 0.45 -6.68 31.15
N LYS A 201 0.08 -7.64 30.29
CA LYS A 201 0.75 -7.94 29.03
C LYS A 201 0.76 -6.74 28.09
N LEU A 202 -0.34 -6.02 27.95
CA LEU A 202 -0.41 -4.80 27.14
C LEU A 202 0.56 -3.71 27.60
N LYS A 203 0.61 -3.44 28.91
CA LYS A 203 1.54 -2.47 29.50
C LYS A 203 3.00 -2.92 29.35
N HIS A 204 3.29 -4.22 29.48
CA HIS A 204 4.62 -4.78 29.20
C HIS A 204 5.01 -4.60 27.73
N GLY A 205 4.10 -4.94 26.80
CA GLY A 205 4.27 -4.74 25.37
C GLY A 205 4.50 -3.28 25.00
N GLN A 206 3.80 -2.34 25.64
CA GLN A 206 4.02 -0.90 25.45
C GLN A 206 5.43 -0.48 25.91
N LYS A 207 5.93 -1.02 27.03
CA LYS A 207 7.29 -0.73 27.51
C LYS A 207 8.34 -1.23 26.51
N LEU A 208 8.20 -2.45 26.03
CA LEU A 208 9.07 -3.01 24.98
C LEU A 208 9.04 -2.17 23.70
N PHE A 209 7.83 -1.82 23.24
CA PHE A 209 7.63 -0.97 22.07
C PHE A 209 8.32 0.39 22.20
N ASN A 210 8.16 1.05 23.35
CA ASN A 210 8.78 2.34 23.62
C ASN A 210 10.31 2.28 23.58
N ASN A 211 10.89 1.18 24.06
CA ASN A 211 12.34 0.99 24.11
C ASN A 211 12.94 0.64 22.74
N MET A 212 12.21 -0.11 21.90
CA MET A 212 12.78 -0.72 20.70
C MET A 212 12.22 -0.15 19.38
N CYS A 213 10.94 0.24 19.35
CA CYS A 213 10.22 0.53 18.11
C CYS A 213 9.89 2.02 17.95
N ALA A 214 9.60 2.71 19.05
CA ALA A 214 9.03 4.06 19.03
C ALA A 214 9.95 5.13 18.39
N LYS A 215 11.27 4.90 18.37
CA LYS A 215 12.24 5.79 17.70
C LYS A 215 11.97 5.93 16.20
N CYS A 216 11.46 4.88 15.57
CA CYS A 216 11.11 4.86 14.15
C CYS A 216 9.60 5.06 13.94
N HIS A 217 8.77 4.36 14.72
CA HIS A 217 7.32 4.25 14.47
C HIS A 217 6.44 5.26 15.25
N GLY A 218 7.07 6.17 16.00
CA GLY A 218 6.38 7.14 16.85
C GLY A 218 5.95 6.57 18.21
N LYS A 219 5.43 7.44 19.08
CA LYS A 219 4.93 7.09 20.41
C LYS A 219 3.40 7.08 20.43
N TYR A 220 2.82 6.15 21.18
CA TYR A 220 1.37 5.97 21.30
C TYR A 220 0.96 6.16 22.76
N ILE A 221 0.18 7.22 23.02
CA ILE A 221 -0.35 7.53 24.35
C ILE A 221 -1.70 6.83 24.48
N LYS A 222 -1.80 5.92 25.46
CA LYS A 222 -2.96 5.04 25.64
C LYS A 222 -3.84 5.56 26.77
N LYS A 223 -5.17 5.36 26.65
CA LYS A 223 -6.13 5.83 27.65
C LYS A 223 -5.91 5.19 29.01
N TRP A 224 -5.41 3.95 29.06
CA TRP A 224 -5.00 3.27 30.31
C TRP A 224 -3.91 3.97 31.14
N ASN A 225 -3.26 5.01 30.60
CA ASN A 225 -2.30 5.85 31.33
C ASN A 225 -2.97 7.07 32.01
N SER A 226 -4.27 7.27 31.83
CA SER A 226 -5.01 8.41 32.36
C SER A 226 -5.50 8.14 33.78
N LEU A 227 -5.70 9.20 34.57
CA LEU A 227 -6.36 9.11 35.86
C LEU A 227 -7.78 8.52 35.69
N GLY A 228 -8.16 7.61 36.59
CA GLY A 228 -9.46 6.92 36.54
C GLY A 228 -9.60 5.85 35.47
N ALA A 229 -8.55 5.52 34.72
CA ALA A 229 -8.66 4.51 33.66
C ALA A 229 -9.02 3.10 34.16
N ASN A 230 -8.73 2.77 35.42
CA ASN A 230 -9.12 1.52 36.06
C ASN A 230 -10.64 1.40 36.31
N LEU A 231 -11.39 2.50 36.20
CA LEU A 231 -12.84 2.55 36.43
C LEU A 231 -13.67 2.39 35.15
N ILE A 232 -13.04 2.29 33.99
CA ILE A 232 -13.71 2.16 32.68
C ILE A 232 -13.45 0.78 32.07
N PRO A 233 -14.35 0.27 31.19
CA PRO A 233 -14.17 -1.03 30.54
C PRO A 233 -12.84 -1.16 29.79
N LEU A 234 -12.29 -2.37 29.71
CA LEU A 234 -11.00 -2.63 29.07
C LEU A 234 -10.98 -2.09 27.64
N LYS A 235 -12.03 -2.34 26.84
CA LYS A 235 -12.19 -1.80 25.49
C LYS A 235 -11.95 -0.28 25.41
N GLU A 236 -12.45 0.49 26.37
CA GLU A 236 -12.23 1.94 26.43
C GLU A 236 -10.79 2.27 26.80
N GLN A 237 -10.20 1.54 27.76
CA GLN A 237 -8.80 1.71 28.17
C GLN A 237 -7.81 1.50 27.01
N LEU A 238 -8.14 0.62 26.05
CA LEU A 238 -7.32 0.35 24.87
C LEU A 238 -7.24 1.52 23.88
N LYS A 239 -8.07 2.56 23.99
CA LYS A 239 -8.03 3.65 23.00
C LYS A 239 -6.68 4.38 23.00
N THR A 240 -6.17 4.68 21.81
CA THR A 240 -5.01 5.56 21.63
C THR A 240 -5.48 7.00 21.63
N LEU A 241 -5.10 7.78 22.64
CA LEU A 241 -5.47 9.19 22.78
C LEU A 241 -4.65 10.10 21.87
N LYS A 242 -3.36 9.78 21.70
CA LYS A 242 -2.44 10.59 20.90
C LYS A 242 -1.37 9.73 20.25
N VAL A 243 -1.08 10.01 18.99
CA VAL A 243 0.06 9.47 18.24
C VAL A 243 1.06 10.60 18.04
N ILE A 244 2.30 10.38 18.45
CA ILE A 244 3.39 11.37 18.34
C ILE A 244 4.40 10.82 17.34
N MET A 245 4.40 11.38 16.14
CA MET A 245 5.39 11.07 15.11
C MET A 245 6.51 12.13 15.08
N PRO A 246 7.70 11.79 14.56
CA PRO A 246 8.70 12.80 14.23
C PRO A 246 8.12 13.87 13.29
N ALA A 247 8.40 15.14 13.56
CA ALA A 247 7.91 16.27 12.75
C ALA A 247 8.28 16.12 11.27
N ASN A 248 9.47 15.57 10.99
CA ASN A 248 9.93 15.25 9.66
C ASN A 248 9.94 13.75 9.42
N THR A 249 9.27 13.32 8.36
CA THR A 249 9.23 11.91 7.94
C THR A 249 10.62 11.47 7.53
N LYS A 250 11.17 10.51 8.28
CA LYS A 250 12.46 9.89 8.00
C LYS A 250 12.28 8.72 7.03
N VAL A 251 13.27 8.54 6.16
CA VAL A 251 13.42 7.33 5.35
C VAL A 251 14.61 6.57 5.90
N ILE A 252 14.44 5.28 6.15
CA ILE A 252 15.43 4.44 6.81
C ILE A 252 15.58 3.16 6.00
N ASP A 253 16.83 2.80 5.71
CA ASP A 253 17.17 1.50 5.16
C ASP A 253 17.35 0.50 6.30
N VAL A 254 16.42 -0.44 6.39
CA VAL A 254 16.44 -1.54 7.36
C VAL A 254 16.74 -2.88 6.69
N GLY A 255 17.29 -2.88 5.46
CA GLY A 255 17.66 -4.09 4.73
C GLY A 255 16.50 -4.87 4.12
N THR A 256 15.32 -4.25 4.00
CA THR A 256 14.18 -4.81 3.26
C THR A 256 14.41 -4.74 1.75
N ASP A 257 13.57 -5.43 0.96
CA ASP A 257 13.70 -5.48 -0.50
C ASP A 257 13.88 -4.09 -1.13
N ALA A 258 14.85 -3.94 -2.04
CA ALA A 258 15.26 -2.64 -2.55
C ALA A 258 14.62 -2.25 -3.90
N TYR A 259 13.93 -3.19 -4.58
CA TYR A 259 13.42 -2.95 -5.93
C TYR A 259 12.48 -1.74 -5.98
N ARG A 260 11.56 -1.65 -5.01
CA ARG A 260 10.53 -0.60 -4.98
C ARG A 260 11.09 0.82 -4.82
N PHE A 261 12.07 1.07 -3.95
CA PHE A 261 12.63 2.42 -3.82
C PHE A 261 13.59 2.77 -4.97
N LYS A 262 14.31 1.78 -5.52
CA LYS A 262 15.19 1.97 -6.69
C LYS A 262 14.40 2.35 -7.94
N ALA A 263 13.21 1.77 -8.11
CA ALA A 263 12.32 2.06 -9.22
C ALA A 263 11.91 3.54 -9.33
N MET A 264 11.96 4.31 -8.23
CA MET A 264 11.67 5.74 -8.25
C MET A 264 12.62 6.56 -9.14
N LYS A 265 13.76 5.98 -9.57
CA LYS A 265 14.64 6.62 -10.57
C LYS A 265 13.87 6.92 -11.87
N SER A 266 13.07 5.97 -12.36
CA SER A 266 12.27 6.13 -13.58
C SER A 266 11.18 7.20 -13.43
N LEU A 267 10.71 7.45 -12.21
CA LEU A 267 9.64 8.42 -11.94
C LEU A 267 10.16 9.85 -11.71
N LYS A 268 11.48 10.08 -11.67
CA LYS A 268 12.05 11.43 -11.53
C LYS A 268 11.58 12.39 -12.63
N GLN A 269 11.34 11.87 -13.84
CA GLN A 269 10.87 12.64 -15.00
C GLN A 269 9.52 13.35 -14.75
N LEU A 270 8.72 12.89 -13.78
CA LEU A 270 7.48 13.58 -13.40
C LEU A 270 7.73 15.01 -12.89
N ASN A 271 8.94 15.33 -12.39
CA ASN A 271 9.29 16.68 -11.95
C ASN A 271 9.34 17.69 -13.12
N ASP A 272 9.51 17.19 -14.35
CA ASP A 272 9.67 18.03 -15.54
C ASP A 272 8.31 18.44 -16.14
N LEU A 273 7.21 17.83 -15.66
CA LEU A 273 5.86 18.14 -16.11
C LEU A 273 5.35 19.46 -15.53
N ALA A 274 4.69 20.29 -16.34
CA ALA A 274 4.09 21.55 -15.94
C ALA A 274 3.13 21.36 -14.75
N ILE A 275 2.23 20.38 -14.85
CA ILE A 275 1.26 20.06 -13.80
C ILE A 275 1.91 19.70 -12.45
N SER A 276 3.08 19.05 -12.46
CA SER A 276 3.83 18.77 -11.22
C SER A 276 4.43 20.04 -10.64
N GLN A 277 4.99 20.90 -11.49
CA GLN A 277 5.61 22.16 -11.07
C GLN A 277 4.58 23.13 -10.49
N HIS A 278 3.46 23.34 -11.18
CA HIS A 278 2.35 24.19 -10.73
C HIS A 278 1.76 23.73 -9.40
N ASN A 279 1.73 22.41 -9.15
CA ASN A 279 1.17 21.83 -7.92
C ASN A 279 2.24 21.51 -6.85
N ASN A 280 3.48 21.99 -7.04
CA ASN A 280 4.61 21.78 -6.13
C ASN A 280 4.87 20.29 -5.79
N VAL A 281 4.54 19.38 -6.71
CA VAL A 281 4.80 17.94 -6.57
C VAL A 281 6.26 17.70 -6.91
N LYS A 282 7.04 17.23 -5.92
CA LYS A 282 8.46 16.94 -6.11
C LYS A 282 8.81 15.51 -5.72
N ILE A 283 9.43 14.81 -6.66
CA ILE A 283 9.95 13.47 -6.51
C ILE A 283 11.46 13.51 -6.31
N LYS A 284 11.92 12.94 -5.20
CA LYS A 284 13.33 12.72 -4.89
C LYS A 284 13.52 11.25 -4.50
N VAL A 285 14.38 10.54 -5.22
CA VAL A 285 14.74 9.15 -4.88
C VAL A 285 15.31 9.09 -3.47
N GLN A 286 14.83 8.13 -2.67
CA GLN A 286 15.27 7.87 -1.32
C GLN A 286 15.87 6.47 -1.23
N LYS A 287 16.78 6.24 -0.27
CA LYS A 287 17.32 4.93 0.04
C LYS A 287 16.63 4.37 1.28
N GLY A 288 15.77 3.37 1.10
CA GLY A 288 15.00 2.73 2.17
C GLY A 288 13.52 3.10 2.16
N TYR A 289 12.88 2.96 3.31
CA TYR A 289 11.42 3.15 3.47
C TYR A 289 11.07 4.04 4.65
N VAL A 290 9.92 4.69 4.56
CA VAL A 290 9.31 5.41 5.68
C VAL A 290 8.83 4.38 6.71
N PRO A 291 9.27 4.45 7.98
CA PRO A 291 8.65 3.68 9.04
C PRO A 291 7.21 4.16 9.20
N PRO A 292 6.18 3.35 8.86
CA PRO A 292 4.82 3.83 8.91
C PRO A 292 4.37 4.01 10.37
N PRO A 293 3.45 4.94 10.66
CA PRO A 293 2.62 4.82 11.85
C PRO A 293 1.98 3.43 11.90
N LEU A 294 1.83 2.89 13.10
CA LEU A 294 1.33 1.54 13.35
C LEU A 294 -0.13 1.54 13.82
N VAL A 295 -0.83 2.67 13.69
CA VAL A 295 -2.28 2.73 13.88
C VAL A 295 -2.94 1.69 12.95
N GLY A 296 -3.81 0.85 13.52
CA GLY A 296 -4.48 -0.23 12.80
C GLY A 296 -3.54 -1.30 12.25
N ILE A 297 -2.32 -1.45 12.77
CA ILE A 297 -1.35 -2.47 12.30
C ILE A 297 -1.95 -3.88 12.32
N TRP A 298 -2.85 -4.15 13.28
CA TRP A 298 -3.48 -5.45 13.43
C TRP A 298 -4.22 -5.92 12.16
N ALA A 299 -4.84 -4.99 11.42
CA ALA A 299 -5.61 -5.28 10.21
C ALA A 299 -4.76 -5.26 8.93
N ARG A 300 -3.47 -4.93 9.04
CA ARG A 300 -2.61 -4.59 7.89
C ARG A 300 -1.78 -5.75 7.37
N TRP A 301 -2.01 -6.97 7.80
CA TRP A 301 -1.37 -8.17 7.24
C TRP A 301 -1.74 -8.38 5.75
N PRO A 302 -0.85 -9.00 4.96
CA PRO A 302 0.55 -9.32 5.30
C PRO A 302 1.43 -8.04 5.36
N TYR A 303 2.58 -8.16 6.02
CA TYR A 303 3.49 -7.05 6.35
C TYR A 303 4.60 -6.85 5.31
N PHE A 304 5.33 -5.75 5.52
CA PHE A 304 6.27 -5.11 4.59
C PHE A 304 5.62 -4.50 3.35
N HIS A 305 6.39 -3.69 2.65
CA HIS A 305 5.93 -2.99 1.45
C HIS A 305 5.60 -3.95 0.30
N ASN A 306 6.07 -5.19 0.37
CA ASN A 306 5.91 -6.20 -0.68
C ASN A 306 5.14 -7.43 -0.20
N ASN A 307 4.40 -7.40 0.92
CA ASN A 307 3.65 -8.55 1.43
C ASN A 307 4.49 -9.79 1.80
N SER A 308 5.81 -9.69 1.93
CA SER A 308 6.65 -10.88 2.12
C SER A 308 6.56 -11.54 3.50
N VAL A 309 5.91 -10.90 4.48
CA VAL A 309 5.86 -11.39 5.87
C VAL A 309 4.41 -11.63 6.30
N PRO A 310 3.97 -12.89 6.54
CA PRO A 310 2.56 -13.22 6.69
C PRO A 310 1.93 -12.80 8.04
N SER A 311 2.72 -12.71 9.10
CA SER A 311 2.24 -12.50 10.48
C SER A 311 3.23 -11.66 11.31
N LEU A 312 2.79 -11.08 12.44
CA LEU A 312 3.70 -10.39 13.36
C LEU A 312 4.68 -11.36 14.04
N CYS A 313 4.28 -12.62 14.27
CA CYS A 313 5.21 -13.66 14.72
C CYS A 313 6.39 -13.83 13.73
N ALA A 314 6.09 -13.92 12.43
CA ALA A 314 7.13 -13.98 11.41
C ALA A 314 7.96 -12.68 11.37
N LEU A 315 7.32 -11.51 11.51
CA LEU A 315 8.01 -10.22 11.53
C LEU A 315 9.05 -10.16 12.67
N LEU A 316 8.66 -10.57 13.88
CA LEU A 316 9.49 -10.57 15.10
C LEU A 316 10.45 -11.77 15.21
N SER A 317 10.64 -12.49 14.10
CA SER A 317 11.61 -13.58 13.97
C SER A 317 12.77 -13.15 13.06
N PRO A 318 13.98 -13.72 13.26
CA PRO A 318 15.10 -13.53 12.34
C PRO A 318 14.67 -13.79 10.89
N SER A 319 15.14 -12.99 9.93
CA SER A 319 14.74 -13.13 8.53
C SER A 319 15.02 -14.53 7.94
N SER A 320 16.06 -15.22 8.42
CA SER A 320 16.37 -16.61 8.06
C SER A 320 15.30 -17.62 8.47
N GLN A 321 14.52 -17.33 9.53
CA GLN A 321 13.46 -18.18 10.07
C GLN A 321 12.06 -17.81 9.55
N ARG A 322 11.93 -16.72 8.78
CA ARG A 322 10.65 -16.31 8.19
C ARG A 322 10.21 -17.32 7.12
N PRO A 323 8.91 -17.62 6.97
CA PRO A 323 8.41 -18.53 5.95
C PRO A 323 8.87 -18.12 4.55
N GLN A 324 9.41 -19.07 3.78
CA GLN A 324 9.81 -18.80 2.39
C GLN A 324 8.61 -18.64 1.47
N SER A 325 7.50 -19.27 1.82
CA SER A 325 6.22 -19.16 1.14
C SER A 325 5.06 -19.27 2.12
N TYR A 326 3.90 -18.78 1.71
CA TYR A 326 2.64 -18.93 2.43
C TYR A 326 1.45 -18.79 1.47
N TRP A 327 0.25 -19.11 1.92
CA TRP A 327 -0.98 -18.90 1.16
C TRP A 327 -1.72 -17.67 1.68
N ALA A 328 -1.97 -16.72 0.79
CA ALA A 328 -2.62 -15.45 1.08
C ALA A 328 -4.08 -15.48 0.59
N GLY A 329 -5.02 -15.88 1.43
CA GLY A 329 -6.44 -15.89 1.04
C GLY A 329 -7.26 -14.71 1.57
N PRO A 330 -8.55 -14.65 1.19
CA PRO A 330 -9.49 -13.62 1.66
C PRO A 330 -9.68 -13.67 3.18
N ALA A 331 -10.12 -12.55 3.75
CA ALA A 331 -10.36 -12.39 5.18
C ALA A 331 -11.87 -12.44 5.45
N ASN A 332 -12.51 -13.58 5.19
CA ASN A 332 -13.96 -13.73 5.25
C ASN A 332 -14.42 -14.17 6.65
N ASN A 333 -13.76 -15.17 7.22
CA ASN A 333 -14.05 -15.76 8.51
C ASN A 333 -12.89 -15.54 9.49
N LYS A 334 -13.12 -14.70 10.49
CA LYS A 334 -12.11 -14.31 11.50
C LYS A 334 -11.51 -15.46 12.31
N ASN A 335 -12.20 -16.60 12.39
CA ASN A 335 -11.79 -17.73 13.21
C ASN A 335 -10.81 -18.67 12.48
N VAL A 336 -10.78 -18.64 11.14
CA VAL A 336 -9.96 -19.56 10.32
C VAL A 336 -9.03 -18.82 9.36
N ASP A 337 -9.40 -17.61 8.91
CA ASP A 337 -8.61 -16.84 7.95
C ASP A 337 -7.54 -15.97 8.63
N PHE A 338 -7.54 -15.91 9.96
CA PHE A 338 -6.68 -15.05 10.74
C PHE A 338 -6.21 -15.72 12.03
N ASP A 339 -4.90 -15.81 12.18
CA ASP A 339 -4.27 -16.21 13.44
C ASP A 339 -4.19 -14.98 14.36
N ALA A 340 -5.08 -14.91 15.34
CA ALA A 340 -5.13 -13.84 16.32
C ALA A 340 -3.94 -13.85 17.29
N LYS A 341 -3.26 -14.98 17.50
CA LYS A 341 -2.05 -15.05 18.35
C LYS A 341 -0.86 -14.43 17.62
N CYS A 342 -0.71 -14.72 16.34
CA CYS A 342 0.40 -14.21 15.53
C CYS A 342 0.08 -12.95 14.72
N ASN A 343 -1.18 -12.51 14.76
CA ASN A 343 -1.70 -11.38 14.03
C ASN A 343 -1.36 -11.42 12.53
N GLY A 344 -1.96 -12.35 11.80
CA GLY A 344 -1.81 -12.43 10.35
C GLY A 344 -2.34 -13.73 9.78
N TYR A 345 -1.77 -14.16 8.66
CA TYR A 345 -2.19 -15.41 8.04
C TYR A 345 -1.84 -16.62 8.92
N PRO A 346 -2.76 -17.58 9.07
CA PRO A 346 -2.41 -18.89 9.60
C PRO A 346 -1.42 -19.60 8.68
N LEU A 347 -0.57 -20.44 9.25
CA LEU A 347 0.50 -21.13 8.52
C LEU A 347 0.43 -22.64 8.77
N GLY A 348 1.07 -23.42 7.88
CA GLY A 348 1.15 -24.87 8.00
C GLY A 348 -0.24 -25.51 7.99
N ALA A 349 -0.48 -26.44 8.91
CA ALA A 349 -1.73 -27.19 9.04
C ALA A 349 -2.96 -26.31 9.32
N SER A 350 -2.77 -25.09 9.83
CA SER A 350 -3.87 -24.14 10.07
C SER A 350 -4.27 -23.34 8.83
N THR A 351 -3.55 -23.48 7.71
CA THR A 351 -3.88 -22.78 6.46
C THR A 351 -5.16 -23.34 5.85
N PRO A 352 -6.20 -22.53 5.56
CA PRO A 352 -7.42 -22.99 4.91
C PRO A 352 -7.16 -23.74 3.60
N LEU A 353 -7.76 -24.93 3.46
CA LEU A 353 -7.57 -25.81 2.29
C LEU A 353 -8.06 -25.15 0.99
N GLU A 354 -9.14 -24.37 1.06
CA GLU A 354 -9.66 -23.61 -0.08
C GLU A 354 -8.64 -22.65 -0.69
N TRP A 355 -7.72 -22.11 0.12
CA TRP A 355 -6.69 -21.22 -0.40
C TRP A 355 -5.64 -21.98 -1.19
N GLN A 356 -5.32 -23.19 -0.74
CA GLN A 356 -4.33 -24.07 -1.38
C GLN A 356 -4.81 -24.55 -2.77
N ALA A 357 -6.12 -24.59 -2.98
CA ALA A 357 -6.72 -24.91 -4.28
C ALA A 357 -6.51 -23.79 -5.33
N ASN A 358 -6.24 -22.54 -4.91
CA ASN A 358 -6.03 -21.42 -5.83
C ASN A 358 -4.55 -20.97 -5.84
N LYS A 359 -3.82 -21.34 -6.90
CA LYS A 359 -2.40 -21.01 -7.09
C LYS A 359 -2.08 -19.51 -7.02
N GLU A 360 -3.03 -18.60 -7.31
CA GLU A 360 -2.80 -17.16 -7.21
C GLU A 360 -2.57 -16.70 -5.76
N TYR A 361 -3.08 -17.45 -4.78
CA TYR A 361 -2.86 -17.18 -3.37
C TYR A 361 -1.49 -17.67 -2.88
N PHE A 362 -0.77 -18.49 -3.64
CA PHE A 362 0.57 -18.90 -3.26
C PHE A 362 1.54 -17.73 -3.38
N TYR A 363 2.13 -17.34 -2.26
CA TYR A 363 3.14 -16.30 -2.19
C TYR A 363 4.52 -16.92 -1.97
N ASN A 364 5.43 -16.74 -2.92
CA ASN A 364 6.84 -17.15 -2.79
C ASN A 364 7.78 -15.93 -2.66
N THR A 365 8.52 -15.86 -1.54
CA THR A 365 9.44 -14.77 -1.18
C THR A 365 10.85 -14.91 -1.77
N THR A 366 11.15 -16.01 -2.46
CA THR A 366 12.47 -16.23 -3.07
C THR A 366 12.66 -15.51 -4.40
N TYR A 367 11.56 -15.03 -5.01
CA TYR A 367 11.60 -14.28 -6.26
C TYR A 367 11.97 -12.79 -6.03
N ALA A 368 12.53 -12.18 -7.09
CA ALA A 368 12.91 -10.78 -7.09
C ALA A 368 11.74 -9.84 -6.75
N GLY A 369 11.99 -8.79 -5.96
CA GLY A 369 10.97 -7.85 -5.47
C GLY A 369 10.15 -8.36 -4.29
N LYS A 370 10.30 -9.64 -3.90
CA LYS A 370 9.47 -10.31 -2.90
C LYS A 370 10.24 -10.73 -1.65
N SER A 371 11.46 -10.19 -1.46
CA SER A 371 12.33 -10.60 -0.36
C SER A 371 11.70 -10.33 1.01
N ARG A 372 11.77 -11.34 1.89
CA ARG A 372 11.34 -11.28 3.30
C ARG A 372 12.43 -10.82 4.27
N ARG A 373 13.55 -10.28 3.77
CA ARG A 373 14.71 -9.89 4.60
C ARG A 373 14.54 -8.50 5.23
N GLY A 374 15.43 -8.19 6.16
CA GLY A 374 15.52 -6.89 6.82
C GLY A 374 14.53 -6.69 7.96
N HIS A 375 14.63 -5.53 8.59
CA HIS A 375 13.85 -5.15 9.77
C HIS A 375 13.99 -6.22 10.88
N ASP A 376 15.22 -6.57 11.21
CA ASP A 376 15.57 -7.56 12.24
C ASP A 376 16.87 -7.18 12.97
N GLU A 377 18.02 -7.30 12.29
CA GLU A 377 19.35 -7.05 12.86
C GLU A 377 19.50 -5.58 13.30
N GLY A 378 20.01 -5.37 14.52
CA GLY A 378 20.12 -4.04 15.12
C GLY A 378 18.80 -3.46 15.66
N ILE A 379 17.68 -4.17 15.53
CA ILE A 379 16.37 -3.76 16.08
C ILE A 379 15.96 -4.68 17.23
N PHE A 380 15.68 -5.95 16.94
CA PHE A 380 15.33 -6.98 17.93
C PHE A 380 16.16 -8.25 17.77
N ILE A 381 17.08 -8.28 16.81
CA ILE A 381 18.12 -9.28 16.66
C ILE A 381 19.48 -8.62 16.87
N LYS A 382 20.40 -9.30 17.57
CA LYS A 382 21.81 -8.91 17.70
C LYS A 382 22.69 -10.12 17.50
N ASN A 383 23.59 -10.09 16.52
CA ASN A 383 24.47 -11.19 16.14
C ASN A 383 23.68 -12.49 15.90
N GLY A 384 22.56 -12.39 15.17
CA GLY A 384 21.67 -13.53 14.88
C GLY A 384 20.84 -14.05 16.06
N LYS A 385 20.99 -13.50 17.28
CA LYS A 385 20.21 -13.87 18.46
C LYS A 385 19.04 -12.93 18.70
N ASN A 386 17.89 -13.49 19.03
CA ASN A 386 16.71 -12.69 19.36
C ASN A 386 16.86 -12.05 20.75
N LEU A 387 16.61 -10.74 20.82
CA LEU A 387 16.63 -9.97 22.07
C LEU A 387 15.31 -10.10 22.84
N LEU A 388 14.26 -10.58 22.19
CA LEU A 388 12.94 -10.77 22.78
C LEU A 388 12.72 -12.24 23.13
N SER A 389 12.30 -12.50 24.37
CA SER A 389 11.76 -13.81 24.75
C SER A 389 10.41 -14.06 24.05
N GLN A 390 9.91 -15.30 24.11
CA GLN A 390 8.58 -15.61 23.57
C GLN A 390 7.48 -14.78 24.27
N ILE A 391 7.58 -14.59 25.58
CA ILE A 391 6.63 -13.78 26.38
C ILE A 391 6.69 -12.31 25.94
N ASP A 392 7.89 -11.78 25.66
CA ASP A 392 8.06 -10.41 25.18
C ASP A 392 7.42 -10.21 23.81
N LYS A 393 7.59 -11.17 22.90
CA LYS A 393 6.96 -11.12 21.57
C LYS A 393 5.45 -11.14 21.67
N GLU A 394 4.88 -12.01 22.49
CA GLU A 394 3.43 -12.11 22.69
C GLU A 394 2.86 -10.81 23.28
N ALA A 395 3.53 -10.25 24.29
CA ALA A 395 3.15 -8.96 24.87
C ALA A 395 3.23 -7.81 23.86
N LEU A 396 4.30 -7.76 23.06
CA LEU A 396 4.46 -6.77 22.00
C LEU A 396 3.38 -6.90 20.92
N ILE A 397 3.02 -8.13 20.52
CA ILE A 397 1.93 -8.37 19.57
C ILE A 397 0.60 -7.88 20.13
N GLN A 398 0.26 -8.18 21.39
CA GLN A 398 -0.96 -7.65 22.02
C GLN A 398 -0.96 -6.12 22.05
N PHE A 399 0.17 -5.49 22.37
CA PHE A 399 0.27 -4.04 22.32
C PHE A 399 0.02 -3.49 20.91
N LEU A 400 0.65 -4.09 19.89
CA LEU A 400 0.45 -3.72 18.48
C LEU A 400 -1.00 -3.94 18.03
N GLN A 401 -1.68 -4.98 18.52
CA GLN A 401 -3.10 -5.22 18.27
C GLN A 401 -4.00 -4.13 18.83
N SER A 402 -3.58 -3.46 19.91
CA SER A 402 -4.32 -2.36 20.51
C SER A 402 -4.16 -1.03 19.76
N LEU A 403 -3.25 -0.93 18.77
CA LEU A 403 -2.97 0.29 17.99
C LEU A 403 -3.83 0.37 16.73
#